data_AF-A0A7C1YVT0-F1
#
_entry.id   AF-A0A7C1YVT0-F1
#
_cell.length_a   1.000
_cell.length_b   1.000
_cell.length_c   1.000
_cell.angle_alpha   90.00
_cell.angle_beta   90.00
_cell.angle_gamma   90.00
#
_symmetry.space_group_name_H-M   'P 1'
#
loop_
_entity.id
_entity.type
_entity.pdbx_description
1 polymer ?
#
loop_
_entity_poly.entity_id
_entity_poly.type
_entity_poly.pdbx_seq_one_letter_code
_entity_poly.pdbx_strand_id
1 'polypeptide(L)'
;MRSSALHQNVSDLEKSDLLDRANQFIFSTGLNDGASKLCRANMKYGLAQFHLIQEKYGFEPKATFIASPDETISRNTFRWNSGIGYGGRLNWGSGNEKIVFLNVKPNCCGILVGGLDEPVDPYNLIKQIDKIKNMNLFHDGIEL
;
A
#
# COMPACT_ATOMS: atom_id res chain seq x y z
N MET A 1 9.77 -5.97 -24.83
CA MET A 1 9.27 -4.62 -25.15
C MET A 1 7.77 -4.69 -25.37
N ARG A 2 6.95 -4.22 -24.43
CA ARG A 2 5.53 -3.93 -24.64
C ARG A 2 5.36 -2.42 -24.62
N SER A 3 5.27 -1.85 -25.81
CA SER A 3 4.97 -0.44 -26.07
C SER A 3 3.46 -0.25 -26.02
N SER A 4 2.98 0.69 -25.17
CA SER A 4 1.77 1.53 -25.35
C SER A 4 1.10 2.01 -24.04
N ALA A 5 1.62 1.69 -22.85
CA ALA A 5 0.92 1.97 -21.57
C ALA A 5 0.93 3.44 -21.10
N LEU A 6 0.96 4.40 -22.02
CA LEU A 6 0.70 5.81 -21.71
C LEU A 6 -0.78 6.05 -22.03
N HIS A 7 -1.63 5.99 -21.00
CA HIS A 7 -3.07 6.34 -21.01
C HIS A 7 -4.05 5.24 -21.40
N GLN A 8 -3.91 4.04 -20.81
CA GLN A 8 -5.04 3.12 -20.75
C GLN A 8 -5.83 3.42 -19.46
N ASN A 9 -7.12 3.76 -19.59
CA ASN A 9 -7.96 3.93 -18.41
C ASN A 9 -8.04 2.59 -17.66
N VAL A 10 -8.07 2.66 -16.34
CA VAL A 10 -8.20 1.50 -15.47
C VAL A 10 -9.51 0.75 -15.74
N SER A 11 -10.57 1.45 -16.16
CA SER A 11 -11.84 0.88 -16.62
C SER A 11 -11.74 0.01 -17.86
N ASP A 12 -10.70 0.21 -18.68
CA ASP A 12 -10.53 -0.48 -19.96
C ASP A 12 -9.68 -1.76 -19.81
N LEU A 13 -9.18 -2.03 -18.59
CA LEU A 13 -8.40 -3.22 -18.29
C LEU A 13 -9.30 -4.44 -18.13
N GLU A 14 -8.85 -5.56 -18.68
CA GLU A 14 -9.43 -6.86 -18.35
C GLU A 14 -9.27 -7.13 -16.85
N LYS A 15 -10.19 -7.93 -16.30
CA LYS A 15 -10.23 -8.18 -14.85
C LYS A 15 -8.89 -8.67 -14.29
N SER A 16 -8.18 -9.54 -15.01
CA SER A 16 -6.86 -10.02 -14.59
C SER A 16 -5.84 -8.88 -14.51
N ASP A 17 -5.79 -8.03 -15.54
CA ASP A 17 -4.84 -6.92 -15.64
C ASP A 17 -5.15 -5.84 -14.59
N LEU A 18 -6.43 -5.58 -14.32
CA LEU A 18 -6.88 -4.68 -13.26
C LEU A 18 -6.41 -5.18 -11.88
N LEU A 19 -6.56 -6.47 -11.61
CA LEU A 19 -6.12 -7.06 -10.34
C LEU A 19 -4.61 -7.10 -10.20
N ASP A 20 -3.89 -7.34 -11.29
CA ASP A 20 -2.41 -7.33 -11.31
C ASP A 20 -1.89 -5.91 -11.09
N ARG A 21 -2.51 -4.90 -11.73
CA ARG A 21 -2.23 -3.49 -11.47
C ARG A 21 -2.52 -3.14 -10.01
N ALA A 22 -3.70 -3.48 -9.48
CA ALA A 22 -4.06 -3.19 -8.10
C ALA A 22 -3.08 -3.82 -7.09
N ASN A 23 -2.55 -5.00 -7.40
CA ASN A 23 -1.53 -5.67 -6.59
C ASN A 23 -0.20 -4.89 -6.53
N GLN A 24 0.14 -4.09 -7.54
CA GLN A 24 1.33 -3.21 -7.50
C GLN A 24 1.20 -2.06 -6.50
N PHE A 25 -0.01 -1.78 -6.01
CA PHE A 25 -0.30 -0.76 -4.99
C PHE A 25 -0.46 -1.38 -3.59
N ILE A 26 0.01 -2.62 -3.40
CA ILE A 26 0.11 -3.27 -2.10
C ILE A 26 1.58 -3.28 -1.68
N PHE A 27 1.88 -2.55 -0.61
CA PHE A 27 3.19 -2.55 0.03
C PHE A 27 3.05 -3.32 1.34
N SER A 28 3.77 -4.42 1.50
CA SER A 28 3.58 -5.31 2.64
C SER A 28 4.89 -5.55 3.37
N THR A 29 4.83 -5.38 4.69
CA THR A 29 5.85 -5.87 5.64
C THR A 29 5.34 -7.07 6.44
N GLY A 30 4.36 -7.81 5.89
CA GLY A 30 3.75 -8.96 6.54
C GLY A 30 4.71 -10.13 6.73
N LEU A 31 4.36 -11.02 7.65
CA LEU A 31 5.14 -12.23 7.97
C LEU A 31 5.16 -13.28 6.83
N ASN A 32 4.41 -13.04 5.75
CA ASN A 32 4.29 -13.91 4.58
C ASN A 32 3.78 -15.33 4.89
N ASP A 33 3.04 -15.47 6.00
CA ASP A 33 2.28 -16.67 6.35
C ASP A 33 1.00 -16.82 5.48
N GLY A 34 0.23 -17.87 5.74
CA GLY A 34 -0.99 -18.15 4.99
C GLY A 34 -2.05 -17.04 5.11
N ALA A 35 -2.21 -16.45 6.29
CA ALA A 35 -3.21 -15.41 6.52
C ALA A 35 -2.79 -14.08 5.87
N SER A 36 -1.50 -13.75 5.98
CA SER A 36 -0.85 -12.64 5.29
C SER A 36 -1.02 -12.74 3.76
N LYS A 37 -0.78 -13.93 3.17
CA LYS A 37 -1.00 -14.16 1.73
C LYS A 37 -2.46 -14.01 1.32
N LEU A 38 -3.39 -14.57 2.10
CA LEU A 38 -4.83 -14.42 1.86
C LEU A 38 -5.29 -12.97 1.97
N CYS A 39 -4.75 -12.22 2.94
CA CYS A 39 -5.00 -10.79 3.08
C CYS A 39 -4.68 -10.05 1.78
N ARG A 40 -3.47 -10.18 1.25
CA ARG A 40 -3.04 -9.52 0.00
C ARG A 40 -3.86 -9.98 -1.21
N ALA A 41 -4.12 -11.28 -1.30
CA ALA A 41 -4.92 -11.87 -2.38
C ALA A 41 -6.35 -11.33 -2.41
N ASN A 42 -6.93 -11.02 -1.25
CA ASN A 42 -8.25 -10.39 -1.16
C ASN A 42 -8.15 -8.86 -1.39
N MET A 43 -7.15 -8.21 -0.80
CA MET A 43 -6.98 -6.75 -0.80
C MET A 43 -6.89 -6.16 -2.21
N LYS A 44 -6.31 -6.88 -3.17
CA LYS A 44 -6.25 -6.42 -4.57
C LYS A 44 -7.64 -6.20 -5.18
N TYR A 45 -8.67 -6.93 -4.75
CA TYR A 45 -10.05 -6.72 -5.20
C TYR A 45 -10.62 -5.41 -4.64
N GLY A 46 -10.34 -5.08 -3.38
CA GLY A 46 -10.72 -3.80 -2.79
C GLY A 46 -10.03 -2.62 -3.47
N LEU A 47 -8.70 -2.72 -3.70
CA LEU A 47 -7.94 -1.67 -4.39
C LEU A 47 -8.40 -1.47 -5.84
N ALA A 48 -8.67 -2.55 -6.57
CA ALA A 48 -9.21 -2.46 -7.94
C ALA A 48 -10.53 -1.66 -7.97
N GLN A 49 -11.45 -1.94 -7.03
CA GLN A 49 -12.69 -1.17 -6.90
C GLN A 49 -12.41 0.31 -6.58
N PHE A 50 -11.46 0.60 -5.70
CA PHE A 50 -11.09 1.98 -5.38
C PHE A 50 -10.52 2.70 -6.58
N HIS A 51 -9.64 2.07 -7.35
CA HIS A 51 -9.07 2.64 -8.57
C HIS A 51 -10.14 2.96 -9.60
N LEU A 52 -11.08 2.05 -9.84
CA LEU A 52 -12.22 2.30 -10.75
C LEU A 52 -13.09 3.48 -10.27
N ILE A 53 -13.34 3.60 -8.97
CA ILE A 53 -14.12 4.69 -8.41
C ILE A 53 -13.35 6.02 -8.47
N GLN A 54 -12.05 6.02 -8.18
CA GLN A 54 -11.20 7.20 -8.33
C GLN A 54 -11.27 7.72 -9.77
N GLU A 55 -11.02 6.86 -10.75
CA GLU A 55 -11.08 7.21 -12.16
C GLU A 55 -12.46 7.72 -12.59
N LYS A 56 -13.53 7.03 -12.19
CA LYS A 56 -14.91 7.42 -12.50
C LYS A 56 -15.23 8.86 -12.08
N TYR A 57 -14.64 9.32 -10.98
CA TYR A 57 -14.84 10.68 -10.46
C TYR A 57 -13.71 11.65 -10.82
N GLY A 58 -12.84 11.29 -11.76
CA GLY A 58 -11.77 12.15 -12.27
C GLY A 58 -10.57 12.28 -11.33
N PHE A 59 -10.44 11.39 -10.35
CA PHE A 59 -9.26 11.29 -9.51
C PHE A 59 -8.25 10.31 -10.10
N GLU A 60 -6.98 10.53 -9.78
CA GLU A 60 -5.93 9.59 -10.13
C GLU A 60 -6.14 8.24 -9.39
N PRO A 61 -6.09 7.09 -10.09
CA PRO A 61 -6.32 5.76 -9.51
C PRO A 61 -5.06 5.26 -8.77
N LYS A 62 -4.81 5.87 -7.61
CA LYS A 62 -3.62 5.67 -6.78
C LYS A 62 -3.89 5.22 -5.34
N ALA A 63 -5.07 4.64 -5.09
CA ALA A 63 -5.33 4.01 -3.80
C ALA A 63 -4.30 2.92 -3.50
N THR A 64 -3.80 2.91 -2.28
CA THR A 64 -2.67 2.11 -1.83
C THR A 64 -2.99 1.45 -0.50
N PHE A 65 -2.56 0.20 -0.35
CA PHE A 65 -2.57 -0.48 0.93
C PHE A 65 -1.14 -0.67 1.43
N ILE A 66 -0.85 -0.15 2.61
CA ILE A 66 0.42 -0.31 3.31
C ILE A 66 0.17 -1.23 4.49
N ALA A 67 0.51 -2.50 4.32
CA ALA A 67 0.27 -3.55 5.28
C ALA A 67 1.35 -3.55 6.37
N SER A 68 0.92 -3.70 7.62
CA SER A 68 1.79 -3.88 8.78
C SER A 68 2.06 -5.38 9.02
N PRO A 69 3.01 -5.75 9.91
CA PRO A 69 3.32 -7.14 10.23
C PRO A 69 2.12 -7.94 10.77
N ASP A 70 1.09 -7.26 11.29
CA ASP A 70 -0.18 -7.84 11.69
C ASP A 70 -1.15 -8.11 10.51
N GLU A 71 -0.68 -8.03 9.25
CA GLU A 71 -1.53 -8.27 8.10
C GLU A 71 -2.14 -9.68 8.08
N THR A 72 -3.47 -9.73 8.04
CA THR A 72 -4.20 -10.99 8.21
C THR A 72 -5.59 -10.93 7.60
N ILE A 73 -6.33 -12.02 7.71
CA ILE A 73 -7.71 -12.10 7.23
C ILE A 73 -8.66 -11.32 8.15
N SER A 74 -9.68 -10.70 7.58
CA SER A 74 -10.73 -10.10 8.39
C SER A 74 -11.76 -11.14 8.81
N ARG A 75 -12.06 -11.21 10.11
CA ARG A 75 -13.20 -11.98 10.63
C ARG A 75 -14.55 -11.28 10.41
N ASN A 76 -14.54 -10.03 9.95
CA ASN A 76 -15.76 -9.32 9.59
C ASN A 76 -16.16 -9.70 8.15
N THR A 77 -17.26 -10.44 8.01
CA THR A 77 -17.72 -10.98 6.70
C THR A 77 -18.01 -9.89 5.68
N PHE A 78 -18.65 -8.79 6.11
CA PHE A 78 -18.92 -7.65 5.23
C PHE A 78 -17.63 -7.04 4.66
N ARG A 79 -16.61 -6.82 5.51
CA ARG A 79 -15.30 -6.30 5.08
C ARG A 79 -14.60 -7.29 4.14
N TRP A 80 -14.57 -8.56 4.52
CA TRP A 80 -13.91 -9.60 3.73
C TRP A 80 -14.52 -9.73 2.34
N ASN A 81 -15.85 -9.79 2.25
CA ASN A 81 -16.58 -9.89 0.98
C ASN A 81 -16.45 -8.63 0.11
N SER A 82 -16.10 -7.49 0.70
CA SER A 82 -15.81 -6.25 -0.03
C SER A 82 -14.39 -6.22 -0.62
N GLY A 83 -13.60 -7.28 -0.43
CA GLY A 83 -12.22 -7.35 -0.91
C GLY A 83 -11.22 -6.58 -0.05
N ILE A 84 -11.52 -6.33 1.24
CA ILE A 84 -10.67 -5.55 2.13
C ILE A 84 -9.97 -6.45 3.14
N GLY A 85 -8.63 -6.41 3.12
CA GLY A 85 -7.73 -7.07 4.06
C GLY A 85 -7.71 -6.41 5.45
N TYR A 86 -6.93 -6.98 6.38
CA TYR A 86 -6.74 -6.46 7.74
C TYR A 86 -5.25 -6.29 8.05
N GLY A 87 -4.91 -5.40 8.99
CA GLY A 87 -3.54 -5.15 9.45
C GLY A 87 -2.77 -4.26 8.48
N GLY A 88 -3.28 -3.05 8.26
CA GLY A 88 -2.63 -2.07 7.40
C GLY A 88 -3.39 -0.76 7.26
N ARG A 89 -2.68 0.23 6.72
CA ARG A 89 -3.19 1.56 6.39
C ARG A 89 -3.62 1.59 4.93
N LEU A 90 -4.82 2.12 4.70
CA LEU A 90 -5.27 2.53 3.38
C LEU A 90 -4.95 4.01 3.16
N ASN A 91 -4.42 4.32 1.99
CA ASN A 91 -4.28 5.68 1.50
C ASN A 91 -4.93 5.78 0.12
N TRP A 92 -5.63 6.88 -0.19
CA TRP A 92 -6.26 7.07 -1.49
C TRP A 92 -6.17 8.52 -1.98
N GLY A 93 -5.22 9.27 -1.44
CA GLY A 93 -5.00 10.65 -1.80
C GLY A 93 -3.90 11.32 -1.00
N SER A 94 -3.73 12.61 -1.27
CA SER A 94 -2.97 13.57 -0.49
C SER A 94 -3.79 14.19 0.66
N GLY A 95 -5.10 13.91 0.71
CA GLY A 95 -6.03 14.54 1.66
C GLY A 95 -6.74 15.77 1.08
N ASN A 96 -6.35 16.21 -0.13
CA ASN A 96 -7.01 17.28 -0.87
C ASN A 96 -8.12 16.75 -1.79
N GLU A 97 -8.09 15.46 -2.10
CA GLU A 97 -9.12 14.79 -2.89
C GLU A 97 -10.42 14.70 -2.09
N LYS A 98 -11.52 15.20 -2.68
CA LYS A 98 -12.85 15.21 -2.05
C LYS A 98 -13.54 13.85 -2.18
N ILE A 99 -12.83 12.77 -1.82
CA ILE A 99 -13.32 11.38 -1.88
C ILE A 99 -13.00 10.64 -0.57
N VAL A 100 -14.01 9.94 -0.04
CA VAL A 100 -13.88 9.11 1.16
C VAL A 100 -14.53 7.76 0.90
N PHE A 101 -13.76 6.69 1.05
CA PHE A 101 -14.29 5.33 1.04
C PHE A 101 -14.84 5.00 2.43
N LEU A 102 -16.13 4.68 2.49
CA LEU A 102 -16.80 4.35 3.75
C LEU A 102 -16.56 2.89 4.14
N ASN A 103 -16.70 2.60 5.44
CA ASN A 103 -16.67 1.24 6.00
C ASN A 103 -15.39 0.41 5.77
N VAL A 104 -14.30 1.02 5.29
CA VAL A 104 -12.97 0.39 5.24
C VAL A 104 -12.52 -0.12 6.60
N LYS A 105 -12.84 0.62 7.67
CA LYS A 105 -12.54 0.29 9.07
C LYS A 105 -11.10 -0.25 9.23
N PRO A 106 -10.07 0.51 8.82
CA PRO A 106 -8.69 0.06 8.85
C PRO A 106 -8.25 -0.19 10.29
N ASN A 107 -7.29 -1.10 10.46
CA ASN A 107 -6.60 -1.32 11.73
C ASN A 107 -5.12 -1.55 11.40
N CYS A 108 -4.26 -0.81 12.08
CA CYS A 108 -2.81 -0.91 11.96
C CYS A 108 -2.22 -0.78 13.37
N CYS A 109 -2.13 -1.89 14.10
CA CYS A 109 -1.55 -1.91 15.44
C CYS A 109 -0.02 -2.07 15.36
N GLY A 110 0.71 -1.32 16.20
CA GLY A 110 2.13 -1.55 16.41
C GLY A 110 3.08 -1.06 15.30
N ILE A 111 2.64 -0.14 14.44
CA ILE A 111 3.50 0.47 13.42
C ILE A 111 3.45 1.98 13.47
N LEU A 112 4.64 2.58 13.37
CA LEU A 112 4.84 3.99 13.06
C LEU A 112 5.36 4.06 11.63
N VAL A 113 4.48 4.44 10.67
CA VAL A 113 4.89 4.67 9.28
C VAL A 113 5.27 6.13 9.13
N GLY A 114 6.56 6.41 8.96
CA GLY A 114 7.06 7.70 8.49
C GLY A 114 7.11 7.72 6.96
N GLY A 115 6.50 8.74 6.35
CA GLY A 115 6.73 9.08 4.94
C GLY A 115 7.79 10.16 4.83
N LEU A 116 8.50 10.20 3.70
CA LEU A 116 9.33 11.34 3.32
C LEU A 116 8.56 12.20 2.33
N ASP A 117 8.65 13.52 2.44
CA ASP A 117 7.98 14.45 1.53
C ASP A 117 8.53 14.35 0.10
N GLU A 118 9.84 14.06 0.00
CA GLU A 118 10.52 13.88 -1.27
C GLU A 118 11.32 12.57 -1.29
N PRO A 119 11.37 11.87 -2.44
CA PRO A 119 12.21 10.70 -2.58
C PRO A 119 13.69 11.10 -2.49
N VAL A 120 14.43 10.41 -1.61
CA VAL A 120 15.87 10.63 -1.48
C VAL A 120 16.58 10.01 -2.68
N ASP A 121 17.55 10.72 -3.25
CA ASP A 121 18.41 10.17 -4.30
C ASP A 121 19.06 8.85 -3.83
N PRO A 122 18.89 7.73 -4.59
CA PRO A 122 19.42 6.43 -4.20
C PRO A 122 20.92 6.43 -3.94
N TYR A 123 21.71 7.20 -4.69
CA TYR A 123 23.16 7.27 -4.48
C TYR A 123 23.50 7.93 -3.14
N ASN A 124 22.83 9.03 -2.81
CA ASN A 124 22.96 9.66 -1.50
C ASN A 124 22.51 8.74 -0.37
N LEU A 125 21.41 7.99 -0.55
CA LEU A 125 20.95 7.04 0.45
C LEU A 125 21.99 5.94 0.72
N ILE A 126 22.58 5.35 -0.33
CA ILE A 126 23.63 4.34 -0.20
C ILE A 126 24.84 4.91 0.56
N LYS A 127 25.30 6.11 0.19
CA LYS A 127 26.42 6.76 0.88
C LYS A 127 26.14 6.99 2.37
N GLN A 128 24.92 7.40 2.72
CA GLN A 128 24.54 7.61 4.12
C GLN A 128 24.47 6.29 4.90
N ILE A 129 23.94 5.22 4.28
CA ILE A 129 23.92 3.88 4.88
C ILE A 129 25.35 3.40 5.16
N ASP A 130 26.28 3.54 4.20
CA ASP A 130 27.67 3.14 4.39
C ASP A 130 28.36 3.96 5.49
N LYS A 131 28.06 5.26 5.57
CA LYS A 131 28.56 6.10 6.66
C LYS A 131 28.06 5.60 8.02
N ILE A 132 26.75 5.35 8.15
CA ILE A 132 26.12 4.86 9.38
C ILE A 132 26.72 3.52 9.81
N LYS A 133 26.92 2.57 8.89
CA LYS A 133 27.51 1.25 9.19
C LYS A 133 28.92 1.32 9.77
N ASN A 134 29.65 2.42 9.52
CA ASN A 134 31.01 2.62 10.02
C ASN A 134 31.05 3.53 11.27
N MET A 135 29.89 3.80 11.88
CA MET A 135 29.78 4.64 13.08
C MET A 135 29.14 3.82 14.21
N ASN A 136 29.63 4.01 15.43
CA ASN A 136 28.89 3.58 16.61
C ASN A 136 27.86 4.66 16.89
N LEU A 137 26.59 4.34 16.70
CA LEU A 137 25.48 5.23 16.95
C LEU A 137 25.00 5.05 18.38
N PHE A 138 24.72 6.17 19.06
CA PHE A 138 24.16 6.17 20.40
C PHE A 138 22.89 7.00 20.42
N HIS A 139 21.85 6.50 21.08
CA HIS A 139 20.63 7.23 21.40
C HIS A 139 20.37 7.10 22.90
N ASP A 140 20.31 8.24 23.60
CA ASP A 140 20.17 8.30 25.07
C ASP A 140 21.20 7.44 25.82
N GLY A 141 22.43 7.37 25.29
CA GLY A 141 23.54 6.58 25.85
C GLY A 141 23.48 5.08 25.54
N ILE A 142 22.49 4.62 24.79
CA ILE A 142 22.34 3.24 24.33
C ILE A 142 22.90 3.12 22.92
N GLU A 143 23.78 2.16 22.68
CA GLU A 143 24.30 1.86 21.34
C GLU A 143 23.17 1.28 20.46
N LEU A 144 22.99 1.84 19.26
CA LEU A 144 21.97 1.45 18.28
C LEU A 144 22.46 0.35 17.32
#